data_AF-A0A2K8UB66-F1
#
_entry.id   AF-A0A2K8UB66-F1
#
_cell.length_a   1.000
_cell.length_b   1.000
_cell.length_c   1.000
_cell.angle_alpha   90.00
_cell.angle_beta   90.00
_cell.angle_gamma   90.00
#
_symmetry.space_group_name_H-M   'P 1'
#
loop_
_entity.id
_entity.type
_entity.pdbx_description
1 polymer ?
#
loop_
_entity_poly.entity_id
_entity_poly.type
_entity_poly.pdbx_seq_one_letter_code
_entity_poly.pdbx_strand_id
1 'polypeptide(L)'
;MSDAPPPANGTAPQADRYAAIAAQIGTVLRLPATGAWPAVPHKLDAASAHAIVAAAAAGRPLLVRGEPGVGKSQLARAAAHLLGRPFLAAVVQPDSEYQELLWSLDHTARLADAQLGNRDDTRQLPAALLRRCVVLRMELPAEPLRWFLDRGETHFPDLDPGVLSAAVLQILADRAACAATARTGLAEYLDLLRALSEVAADAQGQLEWLARLSVYFKKSHAG
;
A
#
# COMPACT_ATOMS: atom_id res chain seq x y z
N MET A 1 -6.57 -17.58 20.93
CA MET A 1 -5.69 -17.90 19.78
C MET A 1 -4.78 -16.69 19.60
N SER A 2 -3.48 -16.94 19.71
CA SER A 2 -2.47 -16.04 20.27
C SER A 2 -2.14 -14.84 19.37
N ASP A 3 -2.48 -13.64 19.82
CA ASP A 3 -2.05 -12.36 19.25
C ASP A 3 -0.72 -11.99 19.94
N ALA A 4 0.38 -12.52 19.42
CA ALA A 4 1.70 -12.28 19.98
C ALA A 4 2.22 -10.91 19.48
N PRO A 5 2.57 -9.98 20.38
CA PRO A 5 3.18 -8.72 19.98
C PRO A 5 4.52 -8.99 19.26
N PRO A 6 4.93 -8.14 18.30
CA PRO A 6 6.22 -8.30 17.62
C PRO A 6 7.35 -8.29 18.66
N PRO A 7 8.41 -9.09 18.46
CA PRO A 7 9.48 -9.26 19.43
C PRO A 7 10.11 -7.90 19.78
N ALA A 8 10.17 -7.60 21.07
CA ALA A 8 10.78 -6.38 21.59
C ALA A 8 12.25 -6.25 21.11
N ASN A 9 12.69 -5.01 20.90
CA ASN A 9 14.07 -4.70 20.48
C ASN A 9 15.07 -5.14 21.57
N GLY A 10 15.55 -6.38 21.50
CA GLY A 10 16.70 -6.87 22.24
C GLY A 10 16.71 -8.38 22.45
N THR A 11 17.67 -9.07 21.80
CA THR A 11 18.44 -10.28 22.23
C THR A 11 18.62 -11.39 21.18
N ALA A 12 17.90 -11.42 20.06
CA ALA A 12 18.23 -12.37 18.99
C ALA A 12 19.44 -11.87 18.16
N PRO A 13 20.39 -12.74 17.77
CA PRO A 13 21.42 -12.43 16.77
C PRO A 13 20.81 -11.75 15.54
N GLN A 14 21.48 -10.74 15.00
CA GLN A 14 20.96 -9.95 13.88
C GLN A 14 20.63 -10.82 12.65
N ALA A 15 21.33 -11.93 12.46
CA ALA A 15 21.06 -12.95 11.44
C ALA A 15 19.70 -13.65 11.64
N ASP A 16 19.34 -14.00 12.88
CA ASP A 16 18.09 -14.70 13.21
C ASP A 16 16.88 -13.80 12.94
N ARG A 17 17.03 -12.49 13.16
CA ARG A 17 15.99 -11.50 12.85
C ARG A 17 15.73 -11.38 11.34
N TYR A 18 16.77 -11.44 10.51
CA TYR A 18 16.60 -11.38 9.05
C TYR A 18 16.04 -12.68 8.48
N ALA A 19 16.44 -13.82 9.03
CA ALA A 19 15.84 -15.10 8.70
C ALA A 19 14.35 -15.12 9.04
N ALA A 20 13.95 -14.54 10.18
CA ALA A 20 12.54 -14.42 10.56
C ALA A 20 11.73 -13.55 9.58
N ILE A 21 12.30 -12.46 9.06
CA ILE A 21 11.64 -11.64 8.03
C ILE A 21 11.51 -12.42 6.71
N ALA A 22 12.56 -13.12 6.29
CA ALA A 22 12.52 -13.95 5.09
C ALA A 22 11.51 -15.11 5.20
N ALA A 23 11.31 -15.65 6.40
CA ALA A 23 10.29 -16.67 6.66
C ALA A 23 8.85 -16.16 6.49
N GLN A 24 8.63 -14.84 6.47
CA GLN A 24 7.31 -14.23 6.22
C GLN A 24 7.01 -14.03 4.72
N ILE A 25 7.90 -14.46 3.81
CA ILE A 25 7.65 -14.38 2.38
C ILE A 25 6.45 -15.26 2.01
N GLY A 26 5.47 -14.66 1.34
CA GLY A 26 4.25 -15.34 0.91
C GLY A 26 3.20 -15.53 2.01
N THR A 27 3.52 -15.22 3.28
CA THR A 27 2.56 -15.27 4.39
C THR A 27 1.69 -14.01 4.42
N VAL A 28 0.52 -14.13 5.07
CA VAL A 28 -0.38 -13.00 5.32
C VAL A 28 -0.05 -12.41 6.68
N LEU A 29 0.56 -11.22 6.68
CA LEU A 29 0.85 -10.43 7.87
C LEU A 29 -0.40 -9.64 8.27
N ARG A 30 -0.81 -9.70 9.53
CA ARG A 30 -1.86 -8.85 10.07
C ARG A 30 -1.23 -7.56 10.61
N LEU A 31 -1.34 -6.47 9.86
CA LEU A 31 -0.83 -5.18 10.27
C LEU A 31 -1.81 -4.53 11.26
N PRO A 32 -1.36 -4.17 12.47
CA PRO A 32 -2.23 -3.55 13.47
C PRO A 32 -2.65 -2.14 13.03
N ALA A 33 -3.74 -1.64 13.62
CA ALA A 33 -4.15 -0.26 13.45
C ALA A 33 -3.07 0.69 14.02
N THR A 34 -2.82 1.80 13.33
CA THR A 34 -1.81 2.79 13.76
C THR A 34 -2.25 4.19 13.39
N GLY A 35 -2.63 4.99 14.40
CA GLY A 35 -3.23 6.32 14.16
C GLY A 35 -4.49 6.22 13.31
N ALA A 36 -4.56 6.99 12.22
CA ALA A 36 -5.67 6.97 11.26
C ALA A 36 -5.70 5.71 10.35
N TRP A 37 -4.69 4.84 10.43
CA TRP A 37 -4.59 3.67 9.55
C TRP A 37 -5.25 2.43 10.18
N PRO A 38 -6.24 1.81 9.52
CA PRO A 38 -6.93 0.65 10.06
C PRO A 38 -6.05 -0.60 10.04
N ALA A 39 -6.43 -1.60 10.83
CA ALA A 39 -5.82 -2.92 10.77
C ALA A 39 -6.13 -3.57 9.41
N VAL A 40 -5.12 -4.13 8.75
CA VAL A 40 -5.26 -4.72 7.41
C VAL A 40 -4.38 -5.96 7.28
N PRO A 41 -4.85 -7.02 6.59
CA PRO A 41 -3.95 -8.06 6.14
C PRO A 41 -3.01 -7.50 5.06
N HIS A 42 -1.81 -8.05 4.97
CA HIS A 42 -0.81 -7.68 3.97
C HIS A 42 -0.02 -8.92 3.55
N LYS A 43 0.05 -9.20 2.25
CA LYS A 43 0.84 -10.30 1.72
C LYS A 43 2.20 -9.82 1.26
N LEU A 44 3.25 -10.31 1.93
CA LEU A 44 4.63 -9.89 1.67
C LEU A 44 5.23 -10.69 0.52
N ASP A 45 5.67 -10.01 -0.54
CA ASP A 45 6.40 -10.63 -1.64
C ASP A 45 7.91 -10.74 -1.34
N ALA A 46 8.59 -11.63 -2.06
CA ALA A 46 10.01 -11.89 -1.86
C ALA A 46 10.90 -10.66 -2.10
N ALA A 47 10.61 -9.85 -3.12
CA ALA A 47 11.42 -8.68 -3.45
C ALA A 47 11.33 -7.62 -2.35
N SER A 48 10.12 -7.37 -1.84
CA SER A 48 9.85 -6.50 -0.70
C SER A 48 10.56 -6.99 0.57
N ALA A 49 10.46 -8.28 0.90
CA ALA A 49 11.13 -8.86 2.07
C ALA A 49 12.66 -8.72 1.98
N HIS A 50 13.24 -9.09 0.84
CA HIS A 50 14.68 -8.97 0.62
C HIS A 50 15.15 -7.52 0.66
N ALA A 51 14.38 -6.57 0.15
CA ALA A 51 14.72 -5.15 0.22
C ALA A 51 14.73 -4.63 1.66
N ILE A 52 13.76 -5.04 2.49
CA ILE A 52 13.72 -4.71 3.92
C ILE A 52 14.96 -5.27 4.62
N VAL A 53 15.27 -6.55 4.39
CA VAL A 53 16.44 -7.23 4.97
C VAL A 53 17.72 -6.53 4.53
N ALA A 54 17.89 -6.27 3.23
CA ALA A 54 19.08 -5.63 2.69
C ALA A 54 19.30 -4.22 3.27
N ALA A 55 18.25 -3.40 3.35
CA ALA A 55 18.34 -2.06 3.93
C ALA A 55 18.68 -2.12 5.42
N ALA A 56 18.00 -2.99 6.18
CA ALA A 56 18.24 -3.16 7.60
C ALA A 56 19.64 -3.69 7.90
N ALA A 57 20.13 -4.66 7.13
CA ALA A 57 21.46 -5.26 7.27
C ALA A 57 22.58 -4.30 6.87
N ALA A 58 22.37 -3.51 5.81
CA ALA A 58 23.33 -2.50 5.38
C ALA A 58 23.37 -1.25 6.27
N GLY A 59 22.43 -1.10 7.22
CA GLY A 59 22.30 0.11 8.03
C GLY A 59 21.91 1.34 7.20
N ARG A 60 21.25 1.13 6.06
CA ARG A 60 20.91 2.18 5.09
C ARG A 60 19.40 2.36 4.97
N PRO A 61 18.90 3.58 4.72
CA PRO A 61 17.48 3.80 4.49
C PRO A 61 16.98 3.04 3.26
N LEU A 62 15.75 2.51 3.33
CA LEU A 62 15.05 1.92 2.19
C LEU A 62 14.19 3.00 1.50
N LEU A 63 14.48 3.25 0.23
CA LEU A 63 13.67 4.12 -0.62
C LEU A 63 12.78 3.27 -1.53
N VAL A 64 11.47 3.32 -1.31
CA VAL A 64 10.49 2.64 -2.15
C VAL A 64 9.98 3.59 -3.21
N ARG A 65 10.25 3.28 -4.48
CA ARG A 65 9.74 4.00 -5.66
C ARG A 65 8.79 3.08 -6.42
N GLY A 66 7.93 3.63 -7.27
CA GLY A 66 7.06 2.79 -8.09
C GLY A 66 5.79 3.45 -8.54
N GLU A 67 5.07 2.78 -9.42
CA GLU A 67 3.82 3.28 -9.99
C GLU A 67 2.76 3.55 -8.91
N PRO A 68 1.84 4.51 -9.13
CA PRO A 68 0.69 4.70 -8.24
C PRO A 68 -0.12 3.41 -8.07
N GLY A 69 -0.57 3.18 -6.83
CA GLY A 69 -1.46 2.06 -6.51
C GLY A 69 -0.81 0.68 -6.32
N VAL A 70 0.52 0.54 -6.30
CA VAL A 70 1.18 -0.79 -6.13
C VAL A 70 1.40 -1.22 -4.67
N GLY A 71 0.92 -0.44 -3.68
CA GLY A 71 1.00 -0.82 -2.26
C GLY A 71 2.20 -0.30 -1.48
N LYS A 72 2.90 0.74 -1.96
CA LYS A 72 4.09 1.34 -1.30
C LYS A 72 3.86 1.70 0.17
N SER A 73 2.73 2.36 0.48
CA SER A 73 2.40 2.77 1.86
C SER A 73 2.13 1.57 2.77
N GLN A 74 1.51 0.50 2.24
CA GLN A 74 1.33 -0.74 3.00
C GLN A 74 2.67 -1.44 3.24
N LEU A 75 3.58 -1.44 2.28
CA LEU A 75 4.93 -1.98 2.46
C LEU A 75 5.69 -1.24 3.58
N ALA A 76 5.57 0.08 3.66
CA ALA A 76 6.19 0.86 4.75
C ALA A 76 5.64 0.44 6.12
N ARG A 77 4.33 0.21 6.23
CA ARG A 77 3.69 -0.33 7.46
C ARG A 77 4.18 -1.73 7.78
N ALA A 78 4.25 -2.61 6.78
CA ALA A 78 4.75 -3.97 6.94
C ALA A 78 6.21 -3.98 7.42
N ALA A 79 7.06 -3.15 6.82
CA ALA A 79 8.46 -3.01 7.24
C ALA A 79 8.58 -2.53 8.69
N ALA A 80 7.78 -1.54 9.11
CA ALA A 80 7.76 -1.07 10.50
C ALA A 80 7.34 -2.17 11.47
N HIS A 81 6.27 -2.91 11.15
CA HIS A 81 5.77 -4.03 11.94
C HIS A 81 6.81 -5.16 12.08
N LEU A 82 7.37 -5.62 10.95
CA LEU A 82 8.39 -6.69 10.89
C LEU A 82 9.68 -6.30 11.62
N LEU A 83 10.06 -5.02 11.57
CA LEU A 83 11.22 -4.51 12.27
C LEU A 83 10.90 -4.08 13.70
N GLY A 84 9.67 -4.20 14.22
CA GLY A 84 9.33 -3.70 15.55
C GLY A 84 9.70 -2.22 15.76
N ARG A 85 9.53 -1.40 14.72
CA ARG A 85 9.82 0.03 14.72
C ARG A 85 8.51 0.82 14.71
N PRO A 86 8.47 2.03 15.29
CA PRO A 86 7.31 2.89 15.16
C PRO A 86 7.06 3.23 13.68
N PHE A 87 5.79 3.22 13.28
CA PHE A 87 5.37 3.66 11.97
C PHE A 87 4.97 5.14 12.03
N LEU A 88 5.62 5.97 11.23
CA LEU A 88 5.33 7.39 11.10
C LEU A 88 4.95 7.68 9.64
N ALA A 89 3.80 8.30 9.43
CA ALA A 89 3.33 8.72 8.11
C ALA A 89 3.29 10.25 8.06
N ALA A 90 4.02 10.84 7.11
CA ALA A 90 4.01 12.27 6.83
C ALA A 90 4.02 12.47 5.32
N VAL A 91 3.29 13.47 4.84
CA VAL A 91 3.31 13.91 3.45
C VAL A 91 4.32 15.05 3.37
N VAL A 92 5.36 14.88 2.55
CA VAL A 92 6.37 15.92 2.32
C VAL A 92 6.12 16.52 0.96
N GLN A 93 5.87 17.83 0.93
CA GLN A 93 5.72 18.62 -0.27
C GLN A 93 7.01 19.41 -0.54
N PRO A 94 7.21 19.91 -1.78
CA PRO A 94 8.32 20.79 -2.12
C PRO A 94 8.60 21.97 -1.19
N ASP A 95 7.54 22.51 -0.61
CA ASP A 95 7.47 23.67 0.27
C ASP A 95 7.37 23.26 1.75
N SER A 96 7.35 21.95 2.06
CA SER A 96 7.36 21.50 3.45
C SER A 96 8.64 21.91 4.14
N GLU A 97 8.50 22.69 5.21
CA GLU A 97 9.62 23.08 6.06
C GLU A 97 9.94 21.99 7.08
N TYR A 98 11.20 21.90 7.50
CA TYR A 98 11.65 20.88 8.46
C TYR A 98 10.89 20.96 9.81
N GLN A 99 10.39 22.15 10.17
CA GLN A 99 9.68 22.37 11.43
C GLN A 99 8.32 21.65 11.45
N GLU A 100 7.67 21.51 10.29
CA GLU A 100 6.39 20.80 10.12
C GLU A 100 6.52 19.29 10.39
N LEU A 101 7.75 18.76 10.34
CA LEU A 101 8.05 17.35 10.63
C LEU A 101 8.39 17.10 12.11
N LEU A 102 8.63 18.17 12.90
CA LEU A 102 8.98 18.05 14.32
C LEU A 102 7.73 17.90 15.20
N TRP A 103 6.66 18.61 14.86
CA TRP A 103 5.37 18.55 15.54
C TRP A 103 4.27 18.99 14.58
N SER A 104 3.12 18.31 14.61
CA SER A 104 1.92 18.78 13.92
C SER A 104 0.88 19.20 14.95
N LEU A 105 0.30 20.39 14.77
CA LEU A 105 -0.88 20.84 15.50
C LEU A 105 -2.08 20.69 14.57
N ASP A 106 -2.98 19.77 14.91
CA ASP A 106 -4.15 19.44 14.09
C ASP A 106 -5.29 20.43 14.35
N HIS A 107 -5.45 21.42 13.49
CA HIS A 107 -6.52 22.41 13.60
C HIS A 107 -7.73 22.15 12.71
N THR A 108 -7.64 21.26 11.71
CA THR A 108 -8.69 21.15 10.68
C THR A 108 -8.60 19.82 9.92
N ALA A 109 -8.85 18.69 10.57
CA ALA A 109 -8.85 17.37 9.94
C ALA A 109 -9.92 17.13 8.83
N ARG A 110 -10.61 18.15 8.28
CA ARG A 110 -11.67 17.92 7.26
C ARG A 110 -11.83 18.96 6.13
N LEU A 111 -10.94 19.93 5.97
CA LEU A 111 -11.10 20.94 4.91
C LEU A 111 -10.13 20.80 3.71
N ALA A 112 -9.11 19.94 3.79
CA ALA A 112 -7.98 19.97 2.84
C ALA A 112 -8.11 19.04 1.62
N ASP A 113 -9.04 18.08 1.60
CA ASP A 113 -9.16 17.13 0.48
C ASP A 113 -9.68 17.79 -0.82
N ALA A 114 -10.13 19.06 -0.78
CA ALA A 114 -10.73 19.76 -1.90
C ALA A 114 -9.79 20.73 -2.66
N GLN A 115 -8.51 20.86 -2.29
CA GLN A 115 -7.58 21.81 -2.95
C GLN A 115 -6.22 21.24 -3.36
N LEU A 116 -6.18 20.02 -3.90
CA LEU A 116 -4.99 19.54 -4.60
C LEU A 116 -5.20 19.59 -6.11
N GLY A 117 -5.05 20.80 -6.63
CA GLY A 117 -4.81 21.06 -8.03
C GLY A 117 -3.51 20.40 -8.50
N ASN A 118 -3.62 19.76 -9.66
CA ASN A 118 -2.60 19.20 -10.54
C ASN A 118 -1.17 19.72 -10.27
N ARG A 119 -0.31 18.85 -9.72
CA ARG A 119 1.15 19.05 -9.67
C ARG A 119 1.84 17.80 -10.20
N ASP A 120 2.41 17.91 -11.39
CA ASP A 120 3.32 16.91 -11.95
C ASP A 120 4.56 16.79 -11.04
N ASP A 121 4.58 15.73 -10.23
CA ASP A 121 5.63 15.46 -9.25
C ASP A 121 6.80 14.65 -9.87
N THR A 122 7.26 15.08 -11.05
CA THR A 122 8.41 14.47 -11.75
C THR A 122 9.73 15.16 -11.41
N ARG A 123 9.93 15.59 -10.16
CA ARG A 123 11.26 15.98 -9.70
C ARG A 123 12.09 14.73 -9.45
N GLN A 124 13.20 14.61 -10.16
CA GLN A 124 14.15 13.54 -9.90
C GLN A 124 14.76 13.75 -8.51
N LEU A 125 14.72 12.71 -7.68
CA LEU A 125 15.37 12.73 -6.38
C LEU A 125 16.87 13.02 -6.56
N PRO A 126 17.46 13.90 -5.73
CA PRO A 126 18.88 14.20 -5.77
C PRO A 126 19.74 12.93 -5.78
N ALA A 127 20.78 12.89 -6.61
CA ALA A 127 21.69 11.75 -6.71
C ALA A 127 22.30 11.36 -5.35
N ALA A 128 22.45 12.33 -4.43
CA ALA A 128 22.91 12.08 -3.07
C ALA A 128 21.99 11.15 -2.26
N LEU A 129 20.66 11.24 -2.42
CA LEU A 129 19.71 10.34 -1.77
C LEU A 129 19.80 8.93 -2.35
N LEU A 130 19.86 8.82 -3.68
CA LEU A 130 19.98 7.52 -4.36
C LEU A 130 21.27 6.78 -3.97
N ARG A 131 22.37 7.50 -3.75
CA ARG A 131 23.63 6.91 -3.29
C ARG A 131 23.61 6.47 -1.83
N ARG A 132 22.74 7.03 -0.98
CA ARG A 132 22.65 6.69 0.45
C ARG A 132 21.60 5.63 0.76
N CYS A 133 20.59 5.48 -0.09
CA CYS A 133 19.51 4.51 0.10
C CYS A 133 19.77 3.16 -0.59
N VAL A 134 19.23 2.09 -0.01
CA VAL A 134 18.83 0.90 -0.77
C VAL A 134 17.54 1.26 -1.50
N VAL A 135 17.43 0.96 -2.80
CA VAL A 135 16.28 1.38 -3.62
C VAL A 135 15.48 0.16 -4.04
N LEU A 136 14.21 0.11 -3.67
CA LEU A 136 13.23 -0.84 -4.19
C LEU A 136 12.34 -0.11 -5.19
N ARG A 137 12.21 -0.64 -6.40
CA ARG A 137 11.23 -0.18 -7.38
C ARG A 137 10.09 -1.19 -7.44
N MET A 138 8.89 -0.73 -7.11
CA MET A 138 7.65 -1.50 -7.20
C MET A 138 6.95 -1.19 -8.51
N GLU A 139 6.67 -2.23 -9.26
CA GLU A 139 5.91 -2.19 -10.51
C GLU A 139 4.81 -3.23 -10.42
N LEU A 140 3.83 -3.17 -11.33
CA LEU A 140 2.91 -4.29 -11.47
C LEU A 140 3.70 -5.52 -11.95
N PRO A 141 3.42 -6.70 -11.37
CA PRO A 141 4.06 -7.91 -11.86
C PRO A 141 3.55 -8.27 -13.26
N ALA A 142 4.25 -9.21 -13.90
CA ALA A 142 3.90 -9.72 -15.23
C ALA A 142 2.48 -10.31 -15.30
N GLU A 143 1.99 -10.87 -14.20
CA GLU A 143 0.61 -11.39 -14.08
C GLU A 143 -0.22 -10.51 -13.12
N PRO A 144 -0.67 -9.32 -13.56
CA PRO A 144 -1.34 -8.36 -12.68
C PRO A 144 -2.69 -8.87 -12.20
N LEU A 145 -3.47 -9.55 -13.05
CA LEU A 145 -4.77 -10.11 -12.69
C LEU A 145 -4.67 -11.05 -11.50
N ARG A 146 -3.75 -12.02 -11.57
CA ARG A 146 -3.51 -12.97 -10.48
C ARG A 146 -3.04 -12.26 -9.20
N TRP A 147 -2.18 -11.26 -9.34
CA TRP A 147 -1.65 -10.50 -8.21
C TRP A 147 -2.73 -9.70 -7.46
N PHE A 148 -3.72 -9.15 -8.17
CA PHE A 148 -4.86 -8.50 -7.56
C PHE A 148 -5.85 -9.49 -6.95
N LEU A 149 -6.17 -10.58 -7.64
CA LEU A 149 -7.08 -11.62 -7.12
C LEU A 149 -6.57 -12.17 -5.79
N ASP A 150 -5.30 -12.56 -5.72
CA ASP A 150 -4.65 -13.06 -4.51
C ASP A 150 -4.75 -12.08 -3.32
N ARG A 151 -4.70 -10.78 -3.60
CA ARG A 151 -4.93 -9.73 -2.58
C ARG A 151 -6.40 -9.56 -2.26
N GLY A 152 -7.28 -9.62 -3.24
CA GLY A 152 -8.72 -9.58 -3.04
C GLY A 152 -9.18 -10.71 -2.10
N GLU A 153 -8.79 -11.94 -2.40
CA GLU A 153 -9.06 -13.14 -1.59
C GLU A 153 -8.49 -13.00 -0.17
N THR A 154 -7.30 -12.43 -0.03
CA THR A 154 -6.67 -12.21 1.29
C THR A 154 -7.45 -11.19 2.15
N HIS A 155 -8.02 -10.17 1.52
CA HIS A 155 -8.73 -9.08 2.21
C HIS A 155 -10.23 -9.37 2.40
N PHE A 156 -10.85 -10.09 1.46
CA PHE A 156 -12.28 -10.36 1.37
C PHE A 156 -12.52 -11.84 1.07
N PRO A 157 -12.17 -12.74 2.01
CA PRO A 157 -12.24 -14.19 1.79
C PRO A 157 -13.68 -14.70 1.56
N ASP A 158 -14.68 -13.96 2.01
CA ASP A 158 -16.10 -14.31 1.91
C ASP A 158 -16.75 -13.78 0.61
N LEU A 159 -16.04 -12.98 -0.18
CA LEU A 159 -16.57 -12.43 -1.43
C LEU A 159 -16.50 -13.48 -2.55
N ASP A 160 -17.50 -13.48 -3.42
CA ASP A 160 -17.53 -14.42 -4.54
C ASP A 160 -16.35 -14.22 -5.51
N PRO A 161 -15.65 -15.28 -5.95
CA PRO A 161 -14.52 -15.17 -6.87
C PRO A 161 -14.85 -14.51 -8.21
N GLY A 162 -16.10 -14.63 -8.68
CA GLY A 162 -16.59 -13.96 -9.88
C GLY A 162 -16.66 -12.44 -9.69
N VAL A 163 -17.07 -11.97 -8.51
CA VAL A 163 -17.09 -10.54 -8.16
C VAL A 163 -15.67 -9.99 -8.06
N LEU A 164 -14.75 -10.72 -7.41
CA LEU A 164 -13.33 -10.35 -7.35
C LEU A 164 -12.73 -10.21 -8.75
N SER A 165 -13.00 -11.19 -9.62
CA SER A 165 -12.51 -11.22 -11.01
C SER A 165 -13.07 -10.05 -11.82
N ALA A 166 -14.37 -9.78 -11.72
CA ALA A 166 -15.00 -8.67 -12.43
C ALA A 166 -14.44 -7.30 -11.97
N ALA A 167 -14.26 -7.11 -10.66
CA ALA A 167 -13.69 -5.89 -10.11
C ALA A 167 -12.23 -5.68 -10.54
N VAL A 168 -11.41 -6.74 -10.59
CA VAL A 168 -10.03 -6.68 -11.11
C VAL A 168 -10.00 -6.28 -12.57
N LEU A 169 -10.83 -6.90 -13.41
CA LEU A 169 -10.89 -6.59 -14.84
C LEU A 169 -11.26 -5.13 -15.06
N GLN A 170 -12.22 -4.61 -14.28
CA GLN A 170 -12.59 -3.21 -14.31
C GLN A 170 -11.43 -2.29 -13.92
N ILE A 171 -10.72 -2.58 -12.82
CA ILE A 171 -9.56 -1.79 -12.38
C ILE A 171 -8.45 -1.77 -13.43
N LEU A 172 -8.17 -2.91 -14.06
CA LEU A 172 -7.14 -3.00 -15.12
C LEU A 172 -7.55 -2.22 -16.37
N ALA A 173 -8.83 -2.26 -16.74
CA ALA A 173 -9.36 -1.47 -17.85
C ALA A 173 -9.25 0.04 -17.55
N ASP A 174 -9.66 0.47 -16.36
CA ASP A 174 -9.55 1.87 -15.92
C ASP A 174 -8.09 2.33 -15.88
N ARG A 175 -7.19 1.46 -15.41
CA ARG A 175 -5.76 1.73 -15.36
C ARG A 175 -5.17 1.97 -16.74
N ALA A 176 -5.58 1.17 -17.73
CA ALA A 176 -5.15 1.31 -19.12
C ALA A 176 -5.69 2.61 -19.76
N ALA A 177 -6.85 3.09 -19.31
CA ALA A 177 -7.48 4.31 -19.78
C ALA A 177 -6.96 5.60 -19.10
N CYS A 178 -6.23 5.50 -17.98
CA CYS A 178 -5.72 6.64 -17.23
C CYS A 178 -4.26 7.01 -17.56
N ALA A 179 -3.92 8.29 -17.43
CA ALA A 179 -2.55 8.78 -17.49
C ALA A 179 -1.68 8.12 -16.41
N ALA A 180 -0.37 7.96 -16.68
CA ALA A 180 0.56 7.24 -15.80
C ALA A 180 0.61 7.77 -14.36
N THR A 181 0.34 9.05 -14.17
CA THR A 181 0.34 9.76 -12.87
C THR A 181 -0.91 9.51 -12.03
N ALA A 182 -2.03 9.12 -12.64
CA ALA A 182 -3.34 8.93 -11.99
C ALA A 182 -3.89 7.50 -12.13
N ARG A 183 -3.01 6.53 -12.36
CA ARG A 183 -3.41 5.12 -12.55
C ARG A 183 -4.08 4.53 -11.31
N THR A 184 -5.28 3.99 -11.48
CA THR A 184 -5.98 3.16 -10.49
C THR A 184 -5.16 1.92 -10.14
N GLY A 185 -5.17 1.48 -8.89
CA GLY A 185 -4.44 0.29 -8.47
C GLY A 185 -5.06 -0.38 -7.24
N LEU A 186 -4.21 -0.92 -6.37
CA LEU A 186 -4.60 -1.76 -5.24
C LEU A 186 -5.50 -1.05 -4.24
N ALA A 187 -5.26 0.23 -3.97
CA ALA A 187 -6.11 0.96 -3.03
C ALA A 187 -7.54 1.08 -3.56
N GLU A 188 -7.69 1.54 -4.81
CA GLU A 188 -9.00 1.70 -5.46
C GLU A 188 -9.71 0.35 -5.61
N TYR A 189 -8.98 -0.72 -5.94
CA TYR A 189 -9.52 -2.07 -5.97
C TYR A 189 -10.07 -2.52 -4.60
N LEU A 190 -9.29 -2.37 -3.53
CA LEU A 190 -9.73 -2.81 -2.20
C LEU A 190 -10.89 -1.96 -1.67
N ASP A 191 -10.91 -0.67 -1.95
CA ASP A 191 -12.03 0.21 -1.56
C ASP A 191 -13.30 -0.13 -2.36
N LEU A 192 -13.17 -0.46 -3.66
CA LEU A 192 -14.28 -0.94 -4.49
C LEU A 192 -14.85 -2.25 -3.95
N LEU A 193 -14.00 -3.24 -3.63
CA LEU A 193 -14.46 -4.50 -3.04
C LEU A 193 -15.17 -4.29 -1.69
N ARG A 194 -14.64 -3.41 -0.85
CA ARG A 194 -15.30 -3.04 0.42
C ARG A 194 -16.67 -2.41 0.17
N ALA A 195 -16.78 -1.52 -0.80
CA ALA A 195 -18.08 -0.94 -1.14
C ALA A 195 -19.05 -2.02 -1.62
N LEU A 196 -18.61 -2.93 -2.50
CA LEU A 196 -19.42 -4.04 -3.00
C LEU A 196 -19.93 -4.96 -1.88
N SER A 197 -19.07 -5.33 -0.92
CA SER A 197 -19.47 -6.17 0.21
C SER A 197 -20.53 -5.55 1.11
N GLU A 198 -20.63 -4.21 1.14
CA GLU A 198 -21.58 -3.48 1.99
C GLU A 198 -22.91 -3.19 1.27
N VAL A 199 -22.90 -2.98 -0.04
CA VAL A 199 -24.10 -2.55 -0.81
C VAL A 199 -24.99 -3.71 -1.25
N ALA A 200 -24.48 -4.94 -1.27
CA ALA A 200 -25.25 -6.11 -1.66
C ALA A 200 -24.77 -7.38 -0.93
N ALA A 201 -25.75 -8.19 -0.52
CA ALA A 201 -25.52 -9.41 0.25
C ALA A 201 -25.16 -10.64 -0.61
N ASP A 202 -25.47 -10.61 -1.91
CA ASP A 202 -25.21 -11.70 -2.85
C ASP A 202 -24.37 -11.27 -4.05
N ALA A 203 -23.77 -12.26 -4.72
CA ALA A 203 -22.85 -12.01 -5.84
C ALA A 203 -23.54 -11.30 -7.01
N GLN A 204 -24.82 -11.63 -7.28
CA GLN A 204 -25.56 -11.00 -8.38
C GLN A 204 -25.76 -9.51 -8.12
N GLY A 205 -26.26 -9.13 -6.94
CA GLY A 205 -26.43 -7.73 -6.56
C GLY A 205 -25.10 -6.98 -6.53
N GLN A 206 -24.01 -7.63 -6.09
CA GLN A 206 -22.67 -7.05 -6.14
C GLN A 206 -22.21 -6.75 -7.57
N LEU A 207 -22.42 -7.67 -8.52
CA LEU A 207 -22.09 -7.45 -9.93
C LEU A 207 -22.94 -6.32 -10.56
N GLU A 208 -24.23 -6.23 -10.21
CA GLU A 208 -25.09 -5.12 -10.65
C GLU A 208 -24.60 -3.77 -10.12
N TRP A 209 -24.17 -3.72 -8.85
CA TRP A 209 -23.60 -2.52 -8.24
C TRP A 209 -22.22 -2.17 -8.79
N LEU A 210 -21.39 -3.14 -9.17
CA LEU A 210 -20.08 -2.89 -9.79
C LEU A 210 -20.21 -1.99 -11.03
N ALA A 211 -21.20 -2.24 -11.88
CA ALA A 211 -21.46 -1.41 -13.06
C ALA A 211 -21.80 0.05 -12.70
N ARG A 212 -22.39 0.29 -11.52
CA ARG A 212 -22.77 1.62 -11.04
C ARG A 212 -21.64 2.32 -10.29
N LEU A 213 -20.88 1.57 -9.50
CA LEU A 213 -19.87 2.10 -8.60
C LEU A 213 -18.51 2.32 -9.27
N SER A 214 -18.13 1.45 -10.22
CA SER A 214 -16.80 1.47 -10.85
C SER A 214 -16.33 2.84 -11.33
N VAL A 215 -17.25 3.65 -11.88
CA VAL A 215 -16.97 5.00 -12.36
C VAL A 215 -16.38 5.91 -11.28
N TYR A 216 -16.79 5.74 -10.02
CA TYR A 216 -16.32 6.58 -8.90
C TYR A 216 -14.95 6.15 -8.35
N PHE A 217 -14.49 4.94 -8.68
CA PHE A 217 -13.16 4.44 -8.30
C PHE A 217 -12.10 4.73 -9.36
N LYS A 218 -12.50 5.34 -10.49
CA LYS A 218 -11.57 5.84 -11.49
C LYS A 218 -10.94 7.14 -11.02
N LYS A 219 -9.62 7.14 -10.85
CA LYS A 219 -8.83 8.38 -10.75
C LYS A 219 -8.64 8.97 -12.15
N SER A 220 -9.69 9.56 -12.71
CA SER A 220 -9.53 10.48 -13.83
C SER A 220 -9.57 11.90 -13.28
N HIS A 221 -8.46 12.62 -13.39
CA HIS A 221 -8.58 14.07 -13.47
C HIS A 221 -9.37 14.35 -14.74
N ALA A 222 -10.64 14.73 -14.60
CA ALA A 222 -11.27 15.55 -15.62
C ALA A 222 -10.37 16.78 -15.78
N GLY A 223 -10.03 17.11 -17.04
CA GLY A 223 -9.06 18.13 -17.39
C GLY A 223 -9.28 19.48 -16.71
#